data_AF-A0A2H4VCL0-F1
#
_entry.id   AF-A0A2H4VCL0-F1
#
_cell.length_a   1.000
_cell.length_b   1.000
_cell.length_c   1.000
_cell.angle_alpha   90.00
_cell.angle_beta   90.00
_cell.angle_gamma   90.00
#
_symmetry.space_group_name_H-M   'P 1'
#
loop_
_entity.id
_entity.type
_entity.pdbx_description
1 polymer ?
#
loop_
_entity_poly.entity_id
_entity_poly.type
_entity_poly.pdbx_seq_one_letter_code
_entity_poly.pdbx_strand_id
1 'polypeptide(L)'
;MSIINKLTRYKLFLEEERPNLVEELFQYYHREETDEVVQEVGDFEKGNPKKVNFIRYDNPYEAYLTAQIQLDEALIPILNQHISFLEDGDDVDLVLESLEHSIYRVKKQTYTNVEDWEKLLDHLTEDQMEKIEINPKGPGDLLLKELIWIRNYETRWMKNEDH
;
A
#
# COMPACT_ATOMS: atom_id res chain seq x y z
N MET A 1 4.44 -7.16 24.96
CA MET A 1 3.75 -7.66 23.75
C MET A 1 4.84 -8.07 22.76
N SER A 2 4.90 -9.34 22.37
CA SER A 2 5.94 -9.86 21.45
C SER A 2 5.81 -9.25 20.04
N ILE A 3 6.90 -9.20 19.27
CA ILE A 3 6.91 -8.76 17.87
C ILE A 3 5.98 -9.65 17.03
N ILE A 4 5.99 -10.97 17.27
CA ILE A 4 5.06 -11.92 16.65
C ILE A 4 3.61 -11.44 16.84
N ASN A 5 3.21 -11.11 18.07
CA ASN A 5 1.85 -10.63 18.35
C ASN A 5 1.52 -9.32 17.62
N LYS A 6 2.49 -8.43 17.38
CA LYS A 6 2.28 -7.19 16.63
C LYS A 6 2.05 -7.50 15.15
N LEU A 7 2.89 -8.34 14.55
CA LEU A 7 2.77 -8.75 13.14
C LEU A 7 1.48 -9.53 12.89
N THR A 8 1.11 -10.44 13.80
CA THR A 8 -0.15 -11.20 13.70
C THR A 8 -1.36 -10.28 13.77
N ARG A 9 -1.37 -9.29 14.68
CA ARG A 9 -2.46 -8.31 14.76
C ARG A 9 -2.55 -7.44 13.53
N TYR A 10 -1.40 -7.01 13.00
CA TYR A 10 -1.38 -6.22 11.77
C TYR A 10 -1.91 -7.04 10.60
N LYS A 11 -1.50 -8.31 10.46
CA LYS A 11 -2.05 -9.23 9.45
C LYS A 11 -3.56 -9.35 9.54
N LEU A 12 -4.10 -9.61 10.75
CA LEU A 12 -5.55 -9.73 10.96
C LEU A 12 -6.28 -8.44 10.56
N PHE A 13 -5.70 -7.27 10.90
CA PHE A 13 -6.24 -5.99 10.47
C PHE A 13 -6.32 -5.88 8.93
N LEU A 14 -5.28 -6.29 8.20
CA LEU A 14 -5.30 -6.29 6.72
C LEU A 14 -6.35 -7.26 6.16
N GLU A 15 -6.48 -8.44 6.77
CA GLU A 15 -7.49 -9.44 6.39
C GLU A 15 -8.93 -8.93 6.60
N GLU A 16 -9.17 -8.17 7.67
CA GLU A 16 -10.45 -7.54 7.99
C GLU A 16 -10.75 -6.29 7.16
N GLU A 17 -9.74 -5.48 6.83
CA GLU A 17 -9.91 -4.20 6.18
C GLU A 17 -10.03 -4.31 4.66
N ARG A 18 -9.34 -5.27 4.03
CA ARG A 18 -9.39 -5.44 2.57
C ARG A 18 -10.80 -5.56 2.00
N PRO A 19 -11.74 -6.35 2.57
CA PRO A 19 -13.13 -6.38 2.11
C PRO A 19 -13.81 -5.01 2.17
N ASN A 20 -13.51 -4.18 3.18
CA ASN A 20 -14.08 -2.84 3.32
C ASN A 20 -13.57 -1.93 2.20
N LEU A 21 -12.27 -1.97 1.88
CA LEU A 21 -11.68 -1.19 0.79
C LEU A 21 -12.26 -1.58 -0.58
N VAL A 22 -12.48 -2.87 -0.81
CA VAL A 22 -13.12 -3.38 -2.04
C VAL A 22 -14.55 -2.88 -2.16
N GLU A 23 -15.31 -2.94 -1.07
CA GLU A 23 -16.69 -2.43 -1.02
C GLU A 23 -16.73 -0.91 -1.24
N GLU A 24 -15.79 -0.15 -0.65
CA GLU A 24 -15.66 1.29 -0.83
C GLU A 24 -15.34 1.66 -2.29
N LEU A 25 -14.41 0.92 -2.92
CA LEU A 25 -14.10 1.08 -4.34
C LEU A 25 -15.30 0.74 -5.23
N PHE A 26 -16.04 -0.32 -4.90
CA PHE A 26 -17.27 -0.68 -5.59
C PHE A 26 -18.31 0.44 -5.48
N GLN A 27 -18.55 0.97 -4.29
CA GLN A 27 -19.47 2.07 -4.06
C GLN A 27 -19.05 3.34 -4.79
N TYR A 28 -17.75 3.64 -4.85
CA TYR A 28 -17.22 4.79 -5.60
C TYR A 28 -17.65 4.74 -7.07
N TYR A 29 -17.47 3.60 -7.76
CA TYR A 29 -17.89 3.45 -9.15
C TYR A 29 -19.41 3.57 -9.34
N HIS A 30 -20.21 3.04 -8.41
CA HIS A 30 -21.68 3.07 -8.52
C HIS A 30 -22.30 4.39 -8.02
N ARG A 31 -21.51 5.27 -7.40
CA ARG A 31 -21.93 6.62 -7.00
C ARG A 31 -21.95 7.59 -8.20
N GLU A 32 -21.20 7.27 -9.27
CA GLU A 32 -21.14 8.08 -10.50
C GLU A 32 -22.15 7.63 -11.58
N GLU A 33 -22.73 6.43 -11.47
CA GLU A 33 -23.68 5.87 -12.45
C GLU A 33 -25.14 6.40 -12.35
N THR A 34 -25.41 7.45 -11.56
CA THR A 34 -26.76 8.06 -11.54
C THR A 34 -27.09 8.98 -12.72
N ASP A 35 -26.20 9.19 -13.69
CA ASP A 35 -26.52 10.05 -14.85
C ASP A 35 -26.19 9.55 -16.26
N GLU A 36 -25.49 8.44 -16.52
CA GLU A 36 -25.37 7.97 -17.93
C GLU A 36 -24.98 6.48 -18.09
N VAL A 37 -25.90 5.72 -18.69
CA VAL A 37 -25.76 4.44 -19.43
C VAL A 37 -24.76 3.40 -18.89
N VAL A 38 -25.32 2.41 -18.20
CA VAL A 38 -24.72 1.10 -17.90
C VAL A 38 -24.03 0.52 -19.15
N GLN A 39 -22.69 0.53 -19.16
CA GLN A 39 -21.93 -0.42 -19.96
C GLN A 39 -21.67 -1.64 -19.09
N GLU A 40 -22.16 -2.79 -19.58
CA GLU A 40 -22.07 -4.11 -18.97
C GLU A 40 -20.71 -4.37 -18.32
N VAL A 41 -20.65 -4.24 -16.98
CA VAL A 41 -19.56 -4.79 -16.19
C VAL A 41 -19.82 -6.28 -16.07
N GLY A 42 -19.21 -7.04 -17.00
CA GLY A 42 -19.27 -8.49 -17.03
C GLY A 42 -18.92 -9.12 -15.67
N ASP A 43 -19.82 -9.99 -15.23
CA ASP A 43 -19.74 -10.96 -14.13
C ASP A 43 -19.08 -10.51 -12.82
N PHE A 44 -19.93 -10.07 -11.89
CA PHE A 44 -19.72 -10.23 -10.45
C PHE A 44 -19.96 -11.71 -10.09
N GLU A 45 -18.98 -12.58 -10.34
CA GLU A 45 -19.01 -13.92 -9.76
C GLU A 45 -18.88 -13.81 -8.23
N LYS A 46 -19.93 -14.29 -7.55
CA LYS A 46 -20.09 -14.42 -6.09
C LYS A 46 -18.77 -14.52 -5.32
N GLY A 47 -18.44 -13.46 -4.58
CA GLY A 47 -17.66 -13.55 -3.34
C GLY A 47 -16.15 -13.45 -3.46
N ASN A 48 -15.57 -13.29 -4.65
CA ASN A 48 -14.15 -12.98 -4.80
C ASN A 48 -13.98 -11.55 -5.34
N PRO A 49 -13.31 -10.64 -4.59
CA PRO A 49 -12.90 -9.35 -5.14
C PRO A 49 -12.15 -9.58 -6.47
N LYS A 50 -12.59 -8.93 -7.57
CA LYS A 50 -11.78 -8.89 -8.79
C LYS A 50 -10.40 -8.37 -8.41
N LYS A 51 -9.34 -9.01 -8.91
CA LYS A 51 -8.00 -8.44 -8.84
C LYS A 51 -8.04 -7.06 -9.48
N VAL A 52 -7.79 -6.02 -8.68
CA VAL A 52 -7.71 -4.66 -9.20
C VAL A 52 -6.37 -4.57 -9.93
N ASN A 53 -6.41 -4.75 -11.25
CA ASN A 53 -5.19 -4.94 -12.05
C ASN A 53 -4.51 -3.61 -12.44
N PHE A 54 -5.22 -2.48 -12.36
CA PHE A 54 -4.74 -1.19 -12.82
C PHE A 54 -5.16 -0.08 -11.87
N ILE A 55 -4.24 0.84 -11.60
CA ILE A 55 -4.48 2.04 -10.80
C ILE A 55 -4.70 3.21 -11.77
N ARG A 56 -5.85 3.88 -11.68
CA ARG A 56 -6.09 5.13 -12.41
C ARG A 56 -5.66 6.32 -11.56
N TYR A 57 -4.66 7.06 -12.02
CA TYR A 57 -4.03 8.14 -11.25
C TYR A 57 -4.61 9.53 -11.52
N ASP A 58 -5.58 9.63 -12.42
CA ASP A 58 -6.39 10.83 -12.66
C ASP A 58 -7.35 11.11 -11.49
N ASN A 59 -7.71 10.07 -10.72
CA ASN A 59 -8.42 10.20 -9.47
C ASN A 59 -7.57 9.73 -8.27
N PRO A 60 -7.12 10.64 -7.38
CA PRO A 60 -6.29 10.29 -6.23
C PRO A 60 -6.96 9.34 -5.22
N TYR A 61 -8.29 9.36 -5.14
CA TYR A 61 -9.06 8.51 -4.23
C TYR A 61 -9.18 7.08 -4.76
N GLU A 62 -9.54 6.91 -6.04
CA GLU A 62 -9.54 5.61 -6.71
C GLU A 62 -8.14 4.99 -6.70
N ALA A 63 -7.12 5.81 -6.98
CA ALA A 63 -5.73 5.39 -6.95
C ALA A 63 -5.31 4.88 -5.57
N TYR A 64 -5.68 5.62 -4.51
CA TYR A 64 -5.41 5.24 -3.14
C TYR A 64 -6.08 3.91 -2.79
N LEU A 65 -7.39 3.78 -3.01
CA LEU A 65 -8.13 2.55 -2.69
C LEU A 65 -7.55 1.34 -3.42
N THR A 66 -7.27 1.49 -4.71
CA THR A 66 -6.67 0.42 -5.51
C THR A 66 -5.30 0.02 -4.97
N ALA A 67 -4.43 0.99 -4.65
CA ALA A 67 -3.11 0.71 -4.13
C ALA A 67 -3.17 0.00 -2.78
N GLN A 68 -4.07 0.41 -1.87
CA GLN A 68 -4.24 -0.24 -0.57
C GLN A 68 -4.73 -1.69 -0.73
N ILE A 69 -5.70 -1.95 -1.60
CA ILE A 69 -6.18 -3.33 -1.86
C ILE A 69 -5.04 -4.24 -2.36
N GLN A 70 -4.19 -3.72 -3.27
CA GLN A 70 -3.03 -4.47 -3.77
C GLN A 70 -1.97 -4.70 -2.69
N LEU A 71 -1.73 -3.69 -1.84
CA LEU A 71 -0.80 -3.81 -0.71
C LEU A 71 -1.29 -4.86 0.30
N ASP A 72 -2.54 -4.80 0.71
CA ASP A 72 -3.13 -5.73 1.68
C ASP A 72 -2.97 -7.18 1.21
N GLU A 73 -3.30 -7.44 -0.07
CA GLU A 73 -3.16 -8.78 -0.66
C GLU A 73 -1.70 -9.25 -0.70
N ALA A 74 -0.76 -8.38 -1.04
CA ALA A 74 0.65 -8.73 -1.16
C ALA A 74 1.39 -8.81 0.18
N LEU A 75 0.96 -8.06 1.20
CA LEU A 75 1.60 -8.04 2.52
C LEU A 75 1.26 -9.27 3.37
N ILE A 76 0.06 -9.85 3.23
CA ILE A 76 -0.35 -11.04 3.99
C ILE A 76 0.66 -12.21 3.86
N PRO A 77 1.07 -12.67 2.66
CA PRO A 77 2.03 -13.76 2.54
C PRO A 77 3.41 -13.39 3.12
N ILE A 78 3.83 -12.14 3.00
CA ILE A 78 5.09 -11.63 3.58
C ILE A 78 5.03 -11.72 5.11
N LEU A 79 3.93 -11.25 5.72
CA LEU A 79 3.74 -11.30 7.16
C LEU A 79 3.73 -12.75 7.67
N ASN A 80 3.05 -13.66 6.99
CA ASN A 80 3.05 -15.08 7.36
C ASN A 80 4.46 -15.68 7.34
N GLN A 81 5.25 -15.39 6.30
CA GLN A 81 6.63 -15.88 6.20
C GLN A 81 7.50 -15.35 7.34
N HIS A 82 7.46 -14.04 7.62
CA HIS A 82 8.32 -13.44 8.65
C HIS A 82 7.86 -13.79 10.07
N ILE A 83 6.57 -14.03 10.29
CA ILE A 83 6.08 -14.60 11.55
C ILE A 83 6.68 -16.00 11.77
N SER A 84 6.70 -16.85 10.73
CA SER A 84 7.29 -18.20 10.81
C SER A 84 8.78 -18.15 11.21
N PHE A 85 9.56 -17.26 10.60
CA PHE A 85 10.97 -17.08 10.95
C PHE A 85 11.16 -16.75 12.44
N LEU A 86 10.34 -15.83 12.98
CA LEU A 86 10.38 -15.49 14.41
C LEU A 86 9.93 -16.64 15.31
N GLU A 87 8.98 -17.46 14.88
CA GLU A 87 8.51 -18.64 15.62
C GLU A 87 9.58 -19.75 15.64
N ASP A 88 10.35 -19.89 14.57
CA ASP A 88 11.46 -20.83 14.45
C ASP A 88 12.72 -20.39 15.24
N GLY A 89 12.71 -19.17 15.76
CA GLY A 89 13.78 -18.63 16.61
C GLY A 89 14.89 -17.91 15.84
N ASP A 90 14.62 -17.48 14.60
CA ASP A 90 15.56 -16.66 13.82
C ASP A 90 15.84 -15.32 14.52
N ASP A 91 17.00 -14.74 14.20
CA ASP A 91 17.41 -13.46 14.75
C ASP A 91 16.42 -12.35 14.43
N VAL A 92 15.94 -11.67 15.48
CA VAL A 92 14.88 -10.68 15.37
C VAL A 92 15.30 -9.50 14.48
N ASP A 93 16.54 -9.04 14.59
CA ASP A 93 16.99 -7.88 13.83
C ASP A 93 17.09 -8.21 12.34
N LEU A 94 17.62 -9.39 12.00
CA LEU A 94 17.67 -9.88 10.62
C LEU A 94 16.28 -10.11 10.01
N VAL A 95 15.34 -10.66 10.79
CA VAL A 95 13.96 -10.86 10.31
C VAL A 95 13.26 -9.51 10.10
N LEU A 96 13.52 -8.51 10.94
CA LEU A 96 12.92 -7.18 10.76
C LEU A 96 13.52 -6.43 9.56
N GLU A 97 14.82 -6.53 9.34
CA GLU A 97 15.48 -5.93 8.17
C GLU A 97 14.97 -6.55 6.85
N SER A 98 14.88 -7.89 6.79
CA SER A 98 14.32 -8.59 5.64
C SER A 98 12.83 -8.30 5.42
N LEU A 99 12.06 -8.10 6.50
CA LEU A 99 10.68 -7.67 6.43
C LEU A 99 10.56 -6.27 5.83
N GLU A 100 11.34 -5.30 6.31
CA GLU A 100 11.34 -3.94 5.78
C GLU A 100 11.67 -3.92 4.27
N HIS A 101 12.69 -4.69 3.86
CA HIS A 101 13.03 -4.83 2.44
C HIS A 101 11.91 -5.47 1.62
N SER A 102 11.24 -6.49 2.15
CA SER A 102 10.11 -7.15 1.49
C SER A 102 8.93 -6.19 1.30
N ILE A 103 8.64 -5.38 2.33
CA ILE A 103 7.61 -4.32 2.26
C ILE A 103 8.00 -3.29 1.20
N TYR A 104 9.26 -2.86 1.15
CA TYR A 104 9.75 -1.94 0.13
C TYR A 104 9.50 -2.48 -1.28
N ARG A 105 9.86 -3.74 -1.57
CA ARG A 105 9.68 -4.31 -2.91
C ARG A 105 8.22 -4.32 -3.34
N VAL A 106 7.31 -4.66 -2.43
CA VAL A 106 5.87 -4.65 -2.72
C VAL A 106 5.38 -3.22 -2.93
N LYS A 107 5.73 -2.28 -2.05
CA LYS A 107 5.34 -0.87 -2.21
C LYS A 107 5.85 -0.31 -3.53
N LYS A 108 7.13 -0.52 -3.86
CA LYS A 108 7.71 -0.05 -5.13
C LYS A 108 6.95 -0.62 -6.31
N GLN A 109 6.62 -1.92 -6.30
CA GLN A 109 5.83 -2.56 -7.36
C GLN A 109 4.42 -1.97 -7.47
N THR A 110 3.68 -1.82 -6.37
CA THR A 110 2.34 -1.22 -6.35
C THR A 110 2.36 0.21 -6.88
N TYR A 111 3.35 1.00 -6.48
CA TYR A 111 3.46 2.42 -6.81
C TYR A 111 4.33 2.71 -8.06
N THR A 112 4.72 1.68 -8.84
CA THR A 112 5.64 1.87 -10.00
C THR A 112 5.06 2.77 -11.08
N ASN A 113 3.74 2.74 -11.26
CA ASN A 113 3.07 3.46 -12.35
C ASN A 113 2.66 4.89 -11.97
N VAL A 114 3.15 5.41 -10.84
CA VAL A 114 2.76 6.71 -10.26
C VAL A 114 3.74 7.83 -10.66
N GLU A 115 4.29 7.79 -11.88
CA GLU A 115 5.38 8.69 -12.31
C GLU A 115 5.06 10.18 -12.10
N ASP A 116 3.81 10.59 -12.32
CA ASP A 116 3.41 11.98 -12.15
C ASP A 116 3.43 12.42 -10.68
N TRP A 117 3.15 11.53 -9.74
CA TRP A 117 3.24 11.85 -8.31
C TRP A 117 4.67 11.73 -7.79
N GLU A 118 5.49 10.84 -8.36
CA GLU A 118 6.93 10.83 -8.08
C GLU A 118 7.58 12.17 -8.46
N LYS A 119 7.19 12.76 -9.60
CA LYS A 119 7.63 14.11 -10.01
C LYS A 119 7.16 15.21 -9.04
N LEU A 120 5.99 15.04 -8.42
CA LEU A 120 5.50 16.02 -7.42
C LEU A 120 6.43 16.08 -6.21
N LEU A 121 7.02 14.96 -5.80
CA LEU A 121 7.97 14.94 -4.67
C LEU A 121 9.17 15.86 -4.90
N ASP A 122 9.61 16.04 -6.15
CA ASP A 122 10.75 16.91 -6.48
C ASP A 122 10.43 18.41 -6.31
N HIS A 123 9.14 18.74 -6.18
CA HIS A 123 8.65 20.09 -6.00
C HIS A 123 8.22 20.37 -4.55
N LEU A 124 8.24 19.36 -3.68
CA LEU A 124 7.93 19.51 -2.26
C LEU A 124 9.20 19.85 -1.47
N THR A 125 9.09 20.86 -0.62
CA THR A 125 10.11 21.17 0.40
C THR A 125 10.12 20.09 1.50
N GLU A 126 11.22 19.99 2.24
CA GLU A 126 11.32 19.08 3.40
C GLU A 126 10.19 19.33 4.42
N ASP A 127 9.89 20.59 4.74
CA ASP A 127 8.78 20.97 5.61
C ASP A 127 7.40 20.49 5.12
N GLN A 128 7.21 20.42 3.79
CA GLN A 128 5.95 19.92 3.21
C GLN A 128 5.88 18.40 3.27
N MET A 129 6.99 17.72 2.97
CA MET A 129 7.08 16.26 3.08
C MET A 129 6.84 15.82 4.53
N GLU A 130 7.46 16.47 5.51
CA GLU A 130 7.25 16.19 6.93
C GLU A 130 5.78 16.37 7.34
N LYS A 131 5.12 17.44 6.88
CA LYS A 131 3.69 17.67 7.14
C LYS A 131 2.81 16.55 6.58
N ILE A 132 3.11 16.08 5.37
CA ILE A 132 2.39 14.97 4.73
C ILE A 132 2.60 13.67 5.51
N GLU A 133 3.83 13.38 5.94
CA GLU A 133 4.12 12.19 6.75
C GLU A 133 3.37 12.19 8.09
N ILE A 134 3.33 13.33 8.77
CA ILE A 134 2.68 13.49 10.09
C ILE A 134 1.15 13.50 9.99
N ASN A 135 0.59 14.22 9.00
CA ASN A 135 -0.85 14.51 8.95
C ASN A 135 -1.38 14.64 7.51
N PRO A 136 -1.51 13.51 6.80
CA PRO A 136 -2.03 13.51 5.43
C PRO A 136 -3.49 13.99 5.41
N LYS A 137 -3.82 14.93 4.52
CA LYS A 137 -5.13 15.60 4.45
C LYS A 137 -6.13 14.94 3.52
N GLY A 138 -5.71 13.94 2.75
CA GLY A 138 -6.59 13.21 1.85
C GLY A 138 -5.85 12.15 1.05
N PRO A 139 -6.52 11.54 0.06
CA PRO A 139 -5.98 10.44 -0.71
C PRO A 139 -4.69 10.77 -1.47
N GLY A 140 -4.58 11.99 -2.00
CA GLY A 140 -3.33 12.48 -2.61
C GLY A 140 -2.16 12.51 -1.62
N ASP A 141 -2.36 13.06 -0.42
CA ASP A 141 -1.33 13.07 0.63
C ASP A 141 -1.00 11.64 1.11
N LEU A 142 -1.98 10.74 1.14
CA LEU A 142 -1.76 9.34 1.50
C LEU A 142 -0.89 8.63 0.46
N LEU A 143 -1.11 8.87 -0.84
CA LEU A 143 -0.24 8.39 -1.92
C LEU A 143 1.16 8.99 -1.80
N LEU A 144 1.27 10.31 -1.62
CA LEU A 144 2.55 11.00 -1.46
C LEU A 144 3.33 10.48 -0.24
N LYS A 145 2.65 10.22 0.87
CA LYS A 145 3.26 9.65 2.08
C LYS A 145 3.92 8.29 1.80
N GLU A 146 3.28 7.43 1.01
CA GLU A 146 3.83 6.14 0.63
C GLU A 146 5.04 6.29 -0.30
N LEU A 147 4.99 7.23 -1.25
CA LEU A 147 6.11 7.54 -2.14
C LEU A 147 7.30 8.17 -1.38
N ILE A 148 7.05 9.04 -0.39
CA ILE A 148 8.06 9.59 0.51
C ILE A 148 8.76 8.46 1.26
N TRP A 149 7.99 7.50 1.80
CA TRP A 149 8.55 6.35 2.51
C TRP A 149 9.46 5.51 1.59
N ILE A 150 9.05 5.26 0.35
CA ILE A 150 9.84 4.52 -0.65
C ILE A 150 11.16 5.27 -0.94
N ARG A 151 11.10 6.58 -1.22
CA ARG A 151 12.27 7.42 -1.47
C ARG A 151 13.23 7.45 -0.27
N ASN A 152 12.69 7.52 0.94
CA ASN A 152 13.47 7.49 2.18
C ASN A 152 14.14 6.14 2.40
N TYR A 153 13.46 5.03 2.07
CA TYR A 153 14.06 3.70 2.09
C TYR A 153 15.22 3.60 1.08
N GLU A 154 14.99 3.95 -0.19
CA GLU A 154 16.02 3.93 -1.25
C GLU A 154 17.24 4.78 -0.86
N THR A 155 17.02 5.97 -0.31
CA THR A 155 18.10 6.87 0.13
C THR A 155 18.92 6.28 1.29
N ARG A 156 18.28 5.62 2.26
CA ARG A 156 19.00 4.95 3.37
C ARG A 156 19.76 3.73 2.86
N TRP A 157 19.15 2.94 1.97
CA TRP A 157 19.74 1.72 1.46
C TRP A 157 20.95 2.00 0.55
N MET A 158 20.84 2.98 -0.36
CA MET A 158 21.97 3.41 -1.20
C MET A 158 23.16 3.94 -0.38
N LYS A 159 22.90 4.63 0.74
CA LYS A 159 23.97 5.10 1.64
C LYS A 159 24.67 3.96 2.39
N ASN A 160 24.01 2.82 2.57
CA ASN A 160 24.57 1.66 3.25
C ASN A 160 25.39 0.75 2.31
N GLU A 161 25.24 0.87 0.98
CA GLU A 161 26.06 0.14 0.00
C GLU A 161 27.46 0.75 -0.19
N ASP A 162 27.68 2.00 0.26
CA ASP A 162 28.95 2.73 0.16
C ASP A 162 29.93 2.48 1.35
N HIS A 163 29.68 1.47 2.20
CA HIS A 163 30.50 1.14 3.38
C HIS A 163 31.02 -0.30 3.42
#